data_AF-A0A1F7HIN7-F1
#
_entry.id   AF-A0A1F7HIN7-F1
#
_cell.length_a   1.000
_cell.length_b   1.000
_cell.length_c   1.000
_cell.angle_alpha   90.00
_cell.angle_beta   90.00
_cell.angle_gamma   90.00
#
_symmetry.space_group_name_H-M   'P 1'
#
loop_
_entity.id
_entity.type
_entity.pdbx_description
1 polymer ?
#
loop_
_entity_poly.entity_id
_entity_poly.type
_entity_poly.pdbx_seq_one_letter_code
_entity_poly.pdbx_strand_id
1 'polypeptide(L)'
;MFKKKLLFLILFFITGLILSQIEFTPLAGPNVHFTLFDFFAPIAGGFLGATLGIVSVLAVSLTNLISTGSYELGSIIRLFPILFAVYYFGLPVNKRSGMLFLIVPLLAMVIFWSHPQGREAWYFALYWLVPVVSYFKRDILYLRALGATFTAHAVGGAAWIWAFNLPSSVWQGLVPIVAYERTLFAAGITASYFIFSFLLKYLTKKNILPSGLRFEKTGLIISR
;
A
#
# COMPACT_ATOMS: atom_id res chain seq x y z
N MET A 1 -22.46 6.98 13.35
CA MET A 1 -21.12 6.44 13.01
C MET A 1 -21.13 5.56 11.76
N PHE A 2 -22.02 4.57 11.66
CA PHE A 2 -22.09 3.62 10.53
C PHE A 2 -22.32 4.28 9.16
N LYS A 3 -23.29 5.19 9.03
CA LYS A 3 -23.61 5.89 7.76
C LYS A 3 -22.40 6.60 7.13
N LYS A 4 -21.52 7.18 7.96
CA LYS A 4 -20.31 7.90 7.49
C LYS A 4 -19.24 6.94 6.96
N LYS A 5 -19.01 5.83 7.66
CA LYS A 5 -18.09 4.76 7.24
C LYS A 5 -18.58 4.13 5.95
N LEU A 6 -19.87 3.82 5.86
CA LEU A 6 -20.47 3.23 4.66
C LEU A 6 -20.31 4.13 3.43
N LEU A 7 -20.54 5.43 3.56
CA LEU A 7 -20.37 6.37 2.45
C LEU A 7 -18.90 6.52 2.02
N PHE A 8 -17.97 6.57 2.98
CA PHE A 8 -16.53 6.50 2.67
C PHE A 8 -16.21 5.22 1.89
N LEU A 9 -16.72 4.07 2.35
CA LEU A 9 -16.49 2.78 1.71
C LEU A 9 -17.00 2.77 0.27
N ILE A 10 -18.20 3.29 0.02
CA ILE A 10 -18.78 3.39 -1.33
C ILE A 10 -17.91 4.29 -2.22
N LEU A 11 -17.56 5.50 -1.76
CA LEU A 11 -16.75 6.43 -2.53
C LEU A 11 -15.36 5.85 -2.82
N PHE A 12 -14.71 5.29 -1.80
CA PHE A 12 -13.42 4.62 -1.92
C PHE A 12 -13.48 3.45 -2.89
N PHE A 13 -14.54 2.64 -2.83
CA PHE A 13 -14.72 1.48 -3.70
C PHE A 13 -14.88 1.89 -5.17
N ILE A 14 -15.77 2.84 -5.46
CA ILE A 14 -15.99 3.33 -6.84
C ILE A 14 -14.72 3.97 -7.39
N THR A 15 -14.09 4.88 -6.63
CA THR A 15 -12.83 5.51 -7.04
C THR A 15 -11.73 4.46 -7.21
N GLY A 16 -11.64 3.48 -6.32
CA GLY A 16 -10.67 2.40 -6.39
C GLY A 16 -10.80 1.55 -7.65
N LEU A 17 -12.04 1.20 -8.04
CA LEU A 17 -12.28 0.46 -9.29
C LEU A 17 -11.86 1.26 -10.53
N ILE A 18 -12.19 2.56 -10.58
CA ILE A 18 -11.79 3.44 -11.68
C ILE A 18 -10.25 3.53 -11.76
N LEU A 19 -9.58 3.79 -10.63
CA LEU A 19 -8.13 3.91 -10.60
C LEU A 19 -7.40 2.59 -10.88
N SER A 20 -8.06 1.44 -10.66
CA SER A 20 -7.51 0.11 -10.98
C SER A 20 -7.45 -0.15 -12.49
N GLN A 21 -8.21 0.59 -13.30
CA GLN A 21 -8.17 0.47 -14.77
C GLN A 21 -7.04 1.27 -15.41
N ILE A 22 -6.39 2.17 -14.66
CA ILE A 22 -5.38 3.08 -15.21
C ILE A 22 -4.00 2.52 -14.88
N GLU A 23 -3.37 1.89 -15.86
CA GLU A 23 -2.01 1.35 -15.75
C GLU A 23 -0.98 2.49 -15.60
N PHE A 24 0.07 2.21 -14.84
CA PHE A 24 1.15 3.16 -14.55
C PHE A 24 2.51 2.65 -15.04
N THR A 25 2.99 1.51 -14.52
CA THR A 25 4.29 0.94 -14.88
C THR A 25 4.26 -0.59 -14.84
N PRO A 26 4.96 -1.28 -15.76
CA PRO A 26 5.03 -2.73 -15.75
C PRO A 26 5.86 -3.25 -14.58
N LEU A 27 5.48 -4.40 -14.03
CA LEU A 27 6.32 -5.13 -13.09
C LEU A 27 7.32 -5.99 -13.86
N ALA A 28 8.51 -6.19 -13.29
CA ALA A 28 9.48 -7.12 -13.85
C ALA A 28 8.96 -8.57 -13.77
N GLY A 29 9.00 -9.28 -14.89
CA GLY A 29 8.53 -10.66 -15.01
C GLY A 29 7.19 -10.75 -15.77
N PRO A 30 6.09 -11.23 -15.14
CA PRO A 30 4.82 -11.41 -15.82
C PRO A 30 4.23 -10.08 -16.33
N ASN A 31 3.32 -10.16 -17.31
CA ASN A 31 2.69 -9.00 -17.96
C ASN A 31 1.63 -8.33 -17.07
N VAL A 32 2.05 -7.79 -15.93
CA VAL A 32 1.20 -7.12 -14.95
C VAL A 32 1.73 -5.72 -14.65
N HIS A 33 0.81 -4.75 -14.48
CA HIS A 33 1.16 -3.35 -14.28
C HIS A 33 0.75 -2.83 -12.91
N PHE A 34 1.60 -2.04 -12.27
CA PHE A 34 1.14 -1.11 -11.24
C PHE A 34 0.07 -0.19 -11.85
N THR A 35 -0.87 0.22 -11.03
CA THR A 35 -2.04 1.02 -11.41
C THR A 35 -2.10 2.29 -10.58
N LEU A 36 -2.93 3.25 -10.99
CA LEU A 36 -3.18 4.42 -10.14
C LEU A 36 -3.80 4.07 -8.79
N PHE A 37 -4.45 2.90 -8.69
CA PHE A 37 -4.97 2.40 -7.42
C PHE A 37 -3.85 2.11 -6.41
N ASP A 38 -2.64 1.74 -6.84
CA ASP A 38 -1.53 1.46 -5.94
C ASP A 38 -1.05 2.71 -5.17
N PHE A 39 -1.26 3.92 -5.72
CA PHE A 39 -1.04 5.18 -5.01
C PHE A 39 -2.18 5.50 -4.04
N PHE A 40 -3.39 5.03 -4.34
CA PHE A 40 -4.58 5.39 -3.59
C PHE A 40 -4.86 4.42 -2.42
N ALA A 41 -4.68 3.13 -2.63
CA ALA A 41 -5.13 2.08 -1.72
C ALA A 41 -4.63 2.23 -0.28
N PRO A 42 -3.35 2.56 -0.01
CA PRO A 42 -2.84 2.67 1.36
C PRO A 42 -3.58 3.69 2.23
N ILE A 43 -4.19 4.73 1.62
CA ILE A 43 -4.91 5.75 2.39
C ILE A 43 -6.13 5.16 3.11
N ALA A 44 -6.71 4.06 2.61
CA ALA A 44 -7.80 3.35 3.28
C ALA A 44 -7.45 3.01 4.73
N GLY A 45 -6.21 2.55 4.96
CA GLY A 45 -5.70 2.26 6.29
C GLY A 45 -5.65 3.50 7.17
N GLY A 46 -5.29 4.66 6.60
CA GLY A 46 -5.22 5.93 7.32
C GLY A 46 -6.59 6.51 7.70
N PHE A 47 -7.63 6.27 6.91
CA PHE A 47 -8.99 6.77 7.16
C PHE A 47 -9.88 5.81 7.95
N LEU A 48 -9.72 4.50 7.74
CA LEU A 48 -10.57 3.45 8.31
C LEU A 48 -9.88 2.61 9.40
N GLY A 49 -8.56 2.79 9.57
CA GLY A 49 -7.72 1.88 10.34
C GLY A 49 -7.30 0.64 9.53
N ALA A 50 -6.29 -0.08 10.00
CA ALA A 50 -5.72 -1.23 9.30
C ALA A 50 -6.76 -2.28 8.87
N THR A 51 -7.60 -2.77 9.79
CA THR A 51 -8.54 -3.86 9.50
C THR A 51 -9.58 -3.50 8.44
N LEU A 52 -10.31 -2.40 8.63
CA LEU A 52 -11.33 -1.97 7.67
C LEU A 52 -10.70 -1.47 6.37
N GLY A 53 -9.50 -0.87 6.42
CA GLY A 53 -8.75 -0.51 5.23
C GLY A 53 -8.42 -1.73 4.38
N ILE A 54 -7.91 -2.80 4.98
CA ILE A 54 -7.61 -4.08 4.30
C ILE A 54 -8.84 -4.66 3.64
N VAL A 55 -9.96 -4.74 4.37
CA VAL A 55 -11.23 -5.24 3.82
C VAL A 55 -11.68 -4.40 2.61
N SER A 56 -11.54 -3.08 2.69
CA SER A 56 -11.94 -2.17 1.61
C SER A 56 -11.07 -2.35 0.36
N VAL A 57 -9.76 -2.46 0.54
CA VAL A 57 -8.82 -2.66 -0.56
C VAL A 57 -8.98 -4.04 -1.18
N LEU A 58 -9.14 -5.07 -0.34
CA LEU A 58 -9.41 -6.43 -0.82
C LEU A 58 -10.71 -6.48 -1.64
N ALA A 59 -11.77 -5.78 -1.22
CA ALA A 59 -13.00 -5.70 -2.00
C ALA A 59 -12.77 -5.09 -3.38
N VAL A 60 -12.06 -3.95 -3.48
CA VAL A 60 -11.72 -3.34 -4.78
C VAL A 60 -10.87 -4.29 -5.63
N SER A 61 -9.80 -4.85 -5.05
CA SER A 61 -8.86 -5.71 -5.78
C SER A 61 -9.50 -7.02 -6.26
N LEU A 62 -10.36 -7.65 -5.45
CA LEU A 62 -11.09 -8.85 -5.86
C LEU A 62 -12.13 -8.54 -6.93
N THR A 63 -12.90 -7.47 -6.78
CA THR A 63 -13.86 -7.08 -7.81
C THR A 63 -13.14 -6.77 -9.12
N ASN A 64 -12.03 -6.05 -9.08
CA ASN A 64 -11.21 -5.77 -10.25
C ASN A 64 -10.76 -7.08 -10.92
N LEU A 65 -10.13 -7.97 -10.15
CA LEU A 65 -9.61 -9.25 -10.63
C LEU A 65 -10.70 -10.12 -11.28
N ILE A 66 -11.89 -10.20 -10.66
CA ILE A 66 -13.03 -10.93 -11.21
C ILE A 66 -13.53 -10.27 -12.50
N SER A 67 -13.64 -8.94 -12.51
CA SER A 67 -14.19 -8.19 -13.66
C SER A 67 -13.29 -8.22 -14.89
N THR A 68 -11.97 -8.21 -14.71
CA THR A 68 -11.00 -8.26 -15.81
C THR A 68 -10.64 -9.70 -16.22
N GLY A 69 -11.05 -10.70 -15.44
CA GLY A 69 -10.70 -12.10 -15.67
C GLY A 69 -9.21 -12.41 -15.49
N SER A 70 -8.47 -11.56 -14.76
CA SER A 70 -7.01 -11.64 -14.63
C SER A 70 -6.58 -12.64 -13.54
N TYR A 71 -6.81 -13.94 -13.77
CA TYR A 71 -6.53 -15.02 -12.81
C TYR A 71 -5.10 -15.56 -12.84
N GLU A 72 -4.19 -14.88 -13.54
CA GLU A 72 -2.77 -15.28 -13.61
C GLU A 72 -2.10 -15.21 -12.23
N LEU A 73 -1.08 -16.05 -12.02
CA LEU A 73 -0.36 -16.13 -10.75
C LEU A 73 0.17 -14.77 -10.28
N GLY A 74 0.67 -13.94 -11.22
CA GLY A 74 1.14 -12.58 -10.90
C GLY A 74 0.03 -11.68 -10.36
N SER A 75 -1.15 -11.73 -10.97
CA SER A 75 -2.32 -10.97 -10.53
C SER A 75 -2.82 -11.40 -9.15
N ILE A 76 -2.79 -12.71 -8.85
CA ILE A 76 -3.14 -13.25 -7.54
C ILE A 76 -2.12 -12.82 -6.47
N ILE A 77 -0.82 -12.95 -6.76
CA ILE A 77 0.25 -12.58 -5.83
C ILE A 77 0.19 -11.08 -5.50
N ARG A 78 -0.17 -10.24 -6.46
CA ARG A 78 -0.29 -8.79 -6.25
C ARG A 78 -1.36 -8.37 -5.25
N LEU A 79 -2.31 -9.25 -4.93
CA LEU A 79 -3.27 -8.98 -3.86
C LEU A 79 -2.57 -8.81 -2.51
N PHE A 80 -1.48 -9.51 -2.23
CA PHE A 80 -0.86 -9.49 -0.90
C PHE A 80 -0.07 -8.21 -0.58
N PRO A 81 0.87 -7.74 -1.44
CA PRO A 81 1.68 -6.55 -1.17
C PRO A 81 0.87 -5.33 -0.73
N ILE A 82 -0.21 -5.03 -1.45
CA ILE A 82 -1.00 -3.82 -1.21
C ILE A 82 -1.72 -3.87 0.14
N LEU A 83 -2.17 -5.04 0.59
CA LEU A 83 -2.83 -5.21 1.89
C LEU A 83 -1.85 -4.94 3.04
N PHE A 84 -0.57 -5.33 2.89
CA PHE A 84 0.46 -5.01 3.88
C PHE A 84 0.85 -3.54 3.88
N ALA A 85 0.83 -2.86 2.73
CA ALA A 85 0.98 -1.40 2.68
C ALA A 85 -0.17 -0.70 3.43
N VAL A 86 -1.41 -1.14 3.22
CA VAL A 86 -2.60 -0.62 3.91
C VAL A 86 -2.51 -0.85 5.41
N TYR A 87 -2.09 -2.05 5.82
CA TYR A 87 -1.87 -2.37 7.23
C TYR A 87 -0.84 -1.41 7.83
N TYR A 88 0.34 -1.29 7.21
CA TYR A 88 1.42 -0.42 7.68
C TYR A 88 0.95 1.03 7.83
N PHE A 89 0.30 1.57 6.79
CA PHE A 89 -0.16 2.95 6.76
C PHE A 89 -1.25 3.24 7.79
N GLY A 90 -2.08 2.24 8.11
CA GLY A 90 -3.16 2.33 9.09
C GLY A 90 -2.76 2.05 10.54
N LEU A 91 -1.48 1.79 10.82
CA LEU A 91 -1.01 1.58 12.19
C LEU A 91 -1.13 2.87 13.02
N PRO A 92 -1.62 2.82 14.28
CA PRO A 92 -1.78 4.00 15.12
C PRO A 92 -0.43 4.66 15.46
N VAL A 93 -0.27 5.98 15.25
CA VAL A 93 1.00 6.72 15.40
C VAL A 93 1.60 6.62 16.82
N ASN A 94 0.77 6.69 17.87
CA ASN A 94 1.22 6.83 19.26
C ASN A 94 1.30 5.52 20.08
N LYS A 95 1.33 4.34 19.44
CA LYS A 95 1.40 3.06 20.16
C LYS A 95 2.64 2.25 19.81
N ARG A 96 3.34 1.74 20.84
CA ARG A 96 4.28 0.60 20.75
C ARG A 96 3.63 -0.67 20.18
N SER A 97 2.29 -0.74 20.15
CA SER A 97 1.49 -1.89 19.70
C SER A 97 1.56 -2.21 18.19
N GLY A 98 2.45 -1.57 17.44
CA GLY A 98 2.68 -1.87 16.03
C GLY A 98 4.09 -2.37 15.73
N MET A 99 4.99 -2.44 16.72
CA MET A 99 6.39 -2.85 16.49
C MET A 99 6.49 -4.30 16.01
N LEU A 100 5.56 -5.17 16.43
CA LEU A 100 5.50 -6.54 15.91
C LEU A 100 5.33 -6.57 14.38
N PHE A 101 4.72 -5.56 13.78
CA PHE A 101 4.59 -5.50 12.33
C PHE A 101 5.93 -5.26 11.61
N LEU A 102 6.95 -4.74 12.31
CA LEU A 102 8.30 -4.60 11.77
C LEU A 102 8.97 -5.96 11.52
N ILE A 103 8.40 -7.06 12.05
CA ILE A 103 8.84 -8.40 11.71
C ILE A 103 8.57 -8.73 10.24
N VAL A 104 7.56 -8.12 9.61
CA VAL A 104 7.16 -8.41 8.22
C VAL A 104 8.31 -8.13 7.23
N PRO A 105 8.87 -6.90 7.16
CA PRO A 105 9.99 -6.66 6.26
C PRO A 105 11.22 -7.52 6.59
N LEU A 106 11.49 -7.79 7.87
CA LEU A 106 12.62 -8.64 8.28
C LEU A 106 12.44 -10.11 7.86
N LEU A 107 11.24 -10.66 8.01
CA LEU A 107 10.91 -12.00 7.52
C LEU A 107 10.97 -12.07 6.00
N ALA A 108 10.50 -11.02 5.30
CA ALA A 108 10.65 -10.92 3.86
C ALA A 108 12.14 -11.01 3.46
N MET A 109 13.04 -10.30 4.17
CA MET A 109 14.50 -10.35 3.94
C MET A 109 15.01 -11.78 4.03
N VAL A 110 14.65 -12.49 5.09
CA VAL A 110 15.04 -13.90 5.30
C VAL A 110 14.50 -14.80 4.19
N ILE A 111 13.22 -14.65 3.82
CA ILE A 111 12.59 -15.45 2.76
C ILE A 111 13.27 -15.22 1.42
N PHE A 112 13.61 -13.97 1.09
CA PHE A 112 14.30 -13.63 -0.14
C PHE A 112 15.73 -14.18 -0.18
N TRP A 113 16.50 -13.99 0.89
CA TRP A 113 17.86 -14.54 1.01
C TRP A 113 17.89 -16.06 1.10
N SER A 114 16.79 -16.72 1.44
CA SER A 114 16.71 -18.19 1.40
C SER A 114 16.74 -18.72 -0.04
N HIS A 115 16.37 -17.91 -1.03
CA HIS A 115 16.39 -18.26 -2.44
C HIS A 115 17.79 -18.05 -3.07
N PRO A 116 18.30 -18.95 -3.94
CA PRO A 116 19.64 -18.80 -4.55
C PRO A 116 19.87 -17.46 -5.23
N GLN A 117 18.93 -17.02 -6.09
CA GLN A 117 19.01 -15.73 -6.78
C GLN A 117 18.98 -14.55 -5.80
N GLY A 118 18.31 -14.71 -4.66
CA GLY A 118 18.19 -13.67 -3.65
C GLY A 118 19.43 -13.53 -2.79
N ARG A 119 20.23 -14.60 -2.64
CA ARG A 119 21.58 -14.52 -2.05
C ARG A 119 22.54 -13.74 -2.93
N GLU A 120 22.51 -13.97 -4.24
CA GLU A 120 23.34 -13.23 -5.19
C GLU A 120 22.97 -11.75 -5.27
N ALA A 121 21.69 -11.43 -5.09
CA ALA A 121 21.18 -10.06 -5.02
C ALA A 121 20.85 -9.61 -3.58
N TRP A 122 21.59 -10.07 -2.58
CA TRP A 122 21.23 -9.87 -1.16
C TRP A 122 20.98 -8.41 -0.78
N TYR A 123 21.73 -7.48 -1.36
CA TYR A 123 21.63 -6.05 -1.10
C TYR A 123 20.31 -5.43 -1.58
N PHE A 124 19.62 -6.07 -2.53
CA PHE A 124 18.29 -5.66 -2.96
C PHE A 124 17.29 -5.63 -1.80
N ALA A 125 17.40 -6.58 -0.87
CA ALA A 125 16.53 -6.67 0.31
C ALA A 125 16.81 -5.59 1.36
N LEU A 126 17.94 -4.85 1.28
CA LEU A 126 18.26 -3.77 2.24
C LEU A 126 17.29 -2.60 2.16
N TYR A 127 16.58 -2.43 1.04
CA TYR A 127 15.44 -1.52 0.95
C TYR A 127 14.37 -1.80 2.00
N TRP A 128 14.29 -3.01 2.54
CA TRP A 128 13.27 -3.40 3.52
C TRP A 128 13.64 -2.96 4.94
N LEU A 129 14.79 -2.32 5.12
CA LEU A 129 15.10 -1.52 6.31
C LEU A 129 14.42 -0.13 6.28
N VAL A 130 14.05 0.38 5.10
CA VAL A 130 13.32 1.66 4.96
C VAL A 130 12.01 1.70 5.76
N PRO A 131 11.12 0.68 5.72
CA PRO A 131 9.91 0.67 6.54
C PRO A 131 10.22 0.58 8.04
N VAL A 132 11.32 -0.08 8.44
CA VAL A 132 11.76 -0.12 9.85
C VAL A 132 12.16 1.28 10.32
N VAL A 133 12.98 1.99 9.55
CA VAL A 133 13.41 3.36 9.89
C VAL A 133 12.22 4.34 9.85
N SER A 134 11.40 4.24 8.80
CA SER A 134 10.24 5.11 8.60
C SER A 134 9.20 4.97 9.71
N TYR A 135 9.12 3.81 10.37
CA TYR A 135 8.17 3.57 11.46
C TYR A 135 8.37 4.53 12.63
N PHE A 136 9.62 4.87 12.95
CA PHE A 136 9.95 5.76 14.06
C PHE A 136 9.63 7.23 13.80
N LYS A 137 9.33 7.59 12.55
CA LYS A 137 9.00 8.96 12.11
C LYS A 137 7.73 9.00 11.25
N ARG A 138 6.82 8.06 11.48
CA ARG A 138 5.56 7.91 10.72
C ARG A 138 4.50 8.96 11.03
N ASP A 139 4.76 9.85 11.98
CA ASP A 139 4.00 11.10 12.15
C ASP A 139 4.15 12.02 10.93
N ILE A 140 5.29 11.92 10.23
CA ILE A 140 5.49 12.55 8.92
C ILE A 140 4.77 11.71 7.86
N LEU A 141 3.72 12.28 7.24
CA LEU A 141 2.87 11.59 6.27
C LEU A 141 3.68 10.96 5.12
N TYR A 142 4.68 11.67 4.59
CA TYR A 142 5.53 11.13 3.52
C TYR A 142 6.34 9.91 3.97
N LEU A 143 6.94 9.92 5.17
CA LEU A 143 7.67 8.76 5.69
C LEU A 143 6.74 7.60 6.01
N ARG A 144 5.51 7.88 6.47
CA ARG A 144 4.48 6.85 6.61
C ARG A 144 4.12 6.21 5.26
N ALA A 145 3.97 7.01 4.22
CA ALA A 145 3.74 6.53 2.86
C ALA A 145 4.94 5.72 2.31
N LEU A 146 6.16 6.19 2.58
CA LEU A 146 7.41 5.53 2.23
C LEU A 146 7.51 4.15 2.88
N GLY A 147 7.24 4.06 4.18
CA GLY A 147 7.19 2.78 4.88
C GLY A 147 6.09 1.85 4.32
N ALA A 148 4.93 2.38 3.95
CA ALA A 148 3.86 1.57 3.36
C ALA A 148 4.28 0.96 2.01
N THR A 149 4.80 1.76 1.09
CA THR A 149 5.19 1.27 -0.24
C THR A 149 6.41 0.33 -0.20
N PHE A 150 7.38 0.58 0.67
CA PHE A 150 8.48 -0.38 0.87
C PHE A 150 8.06 -1.64 1.62
N THR A 151 7.01 -1.58 2.46
CA THR A 151 6.41 -2.80 3.03
C THR A 151 5.75 -3.65 1.94
N ALA A 152 4.96 -3.05 1.05
CA ALA A 152 4.43 -3.75 -0.12
C ALA A 152 5.55 -4.36 -0.96
N HIS A 153 6.61 -3.59 -1.22
CA HIS A 153 7.77 -4.08 -1.96
C HIS A 153 8.47 -5.25 -1.26
N ALA A 154 8.61 -5.22 0.07
CA ALA A 154 9.22 -6.33 0.82
C ALA A 154 8.41 -7.63 0.66
N VAL A 155 7.11 -7.56 0.92
CA VAL A 155 6.20 -8.72 0.77
C VAL A 155 6.14 -9.18 -0.68
N GLY A 156 6.09 -8.23 -1.62
CA GLY A 156 6.13 -8.48 -3.05
C GLY A 156 7.40 -9.22 -3.45
N GLY A 157 8.58 -8.68 -3.14
CA GLY A 157 9.87 -9.29 -3.47
C GLY A 157 10.02 -10.69 -2.89
N ALA A 158 9.61 -10.90 -1.63
CA ALA A 158 9.63 -12.21 -1.00
C ALA A 158 8.69 -13.22 -1.69
N ALA A 159 7.50 -12.82 -2.15
CA ALA A 159 6.62 -13.72 -2.89
C ALA A 159 7.09 -13.95 -4.34
N TRP A 160 7.53 -12.88 -5.01
CA TRP A 160 7.84 -12.87 -6.44
C TRP A 160 9.06 -13.71 -6.78
N ILE A 161 10.09 -13.69 -5.93
CA ILE A 161 11.31 -14.46 -6.18
C ILE A 161 11.03 -15.96 -6.21
N TRP A 162 10.14 -16.44 -5.33
CA TRP A 162 9.75 -17.85 -5.28
C TRP A 162 8.72 -18.23 -6.35
N ALA A 163 7.91 -17.28 -6.82
CA ALA A 163 6.90 -17.53 -7.85
C ALA A 163 7.48 -17.56 -9.26
N PHE A 164 8.44 -16.69 -9.57
CA PHE A 164 8.93 -16.48 -10.94
C PHE A 164 10.41 -16.79 -11.14
N ASN A 165 11.17 -17.06 -10.07
CA ASN A 165 12.58 -17.46 -10.12
C ASN A 165 13.42 -16.55 -11.05
N LEU A 166 13.17 -15.24 -11.00
CA LEU A 166 13.88 -14.27 -11.84
C LEU A 166 15.39 -14.30 -11.54
N PRO A 167 16.26 -14.20 -12.57
CA PRO A 167 17.70 -14.24 -12.37
C PRO A 167 18.17 -13.05 -11.53
N SER A 168 19.26 -13.24 -10.78
CA SER A 168 19.85 -12.23 -9.91
C SER A 168 20.13 -10.92 -10.63
N SER A 169 20.57 -10.95 -11.90
CA SER A 169 20.78 -9.76 -12.73
C SER A 169 19.55 -8.84 -12.85
N VAL A 170 18.33 -9.40 -12.90
CA VAL A 170 17.09 -8.61 -12.92
C VAL A 170 16.90 -7.88 -11.59
N TRP A 171 17.08 -8.58 -10.46
CA TRP A 171 17.01 -7.97 -9.13
C TRP A 171 18.05 -6.87 -8.93
N GLN A 172 19.27 -7.09 -9.41
CA GLN A 172 20.35 -6.11 -9.35
C GLN A 172 20.03 -4.86 -10.20
N GLY A 173 19.50 -5.06 -11.42
CA GLY A 173 19.06 -3.97 -12.30
C GLY A 173 17.87 -3.18 -11.76
N LEU A 174 17.03 -3.81 -10.95
CA LEU A 174 15.88 -3.15 -10.30
C LEU A 174 16.29 -2.22 -9.16
N VAL A 175 17.51 -2.28 -8.64
CA VAL A 175 17.93 -1.45 -7.48
C VAL A 175 17.66 0.05 -7.68
N PRO A 176 18.14 0.72 -8.74
CA PRO A 176 17.84 2.15 -8.94
C PRO A 176 16.36 2.41 -9.24
N ILE A 177 15.71 1.48 -9.95
CA ILE A 177 14.30 1.58 -10.35
C ILE A 177 13.40 1.56 -9.11
N VAL A 178 13.68 0.67 -8.16
CA VAL A 178 12.94 0.55 -6.90
C VAL A 178 13.03 1.84 -6.09
N ALA A 179 14.22 2.46 -5.96
CA ALA A 179 14.32 3.75 -5.27
C ALA A 179 13.42 4.81 -5.92
N TYR A 180 13.48 4.93 -7.25
CA TYR A 180 12.67 5.89 -8.00
C TYR A 180 11.16 5.60 -7.85
N GLU A 181 10.73 4.38 -8.13
CA GLU A 181 9.32 4.01 -8.05
C GLU A 181 8.78 4.17 -6.64
N ARG A 182 9.49 3.69 -5.62
CA ARG A 182 8.98 3.71 -4.24
C ARG A 182 8.88 5.14 -3.72
N THR A 183 9.80 6.04 -4.08
CA THR A 183 9.68 7.46 -3.72
C THR A 183 8.51 8.13 -4.45
N LEU A 184 8.26 7.77 -5.70
CA LEU A 184 7.10 8.23 -6.47
C LEU A 184 5.77 7.69 -5.91
N PHE A 185 5.70 6.41 -5.54
CA PHE A 185 4.55 5.84 -4.84
C PHE A 185 4.29 6.54 -3.51
N ALA A 186 5.34 6.81 -2.72
CA ALA A 186 5.18 7.55 -1.46
C ALA A 186 4.64 8.96 -1.68
N ALA A 187 5.10 9.65 -2.74
CA ALA A 187 4.60 10.96 -3.12
C ALA A 187 3.13 10.90 -3.58
N GLY A 188 2.77 9.94 -4.42
CA GLY A 188 1.39 9.76 -4.87
C GLY A 188 0.44 9.35 -3.74
N ILE A 189 0.84 8.46 -2.83
CA ILE A 189 0.07 8.13 -1.62
C ILE A 189 -0.16 9.38 -0.77
N THR A 190 0.87 10.20 -0.59
CA THR A 190 0.78 11.47 0.14
C THR A 190 -0.20 12.43 -0.54
N ALA A 191 -0.10 12.58 -1.86
CA ALA A 191 -0.99 13.43 -2.66
C ALA A 191 -2.44 12.92 -2.61
N SER A 192 -2.67 11.62 -2.81
CA SER A 192 -3.97 10.97 -2.68
C SER A 192 -4.58 11.20 -1.29
N TYR A 193 -3.76 11.13 -0.24
CA TYR A 193 -4.22 11.40 1.13
C TYR A 193 -4.75 12.83 1.29
N PHE A 194 -4.03 13.83 0.77
CA PHE A 194 -4.46 15.23 0.83
C PHE A 194 -5.67 15.52 -0.04
N ILE A 195 -5.67 15.07 -1.30
CA ILE A 195 -6.77 15.24 -2.24
C ILE A 195 -8.05 14.65 -1.65
N PHE A 196 -7.99 13.40 -1.16
CA PHE A 196 -9.15 12.73 -0.59
C PHE A 196 -9.60 13.38 0.72
N SER A 197 -8.66 13.82 1.56
CA SER A 197 -8.99 14.60 2.76
C SER A 197 -9.73 15.90 2.42
N PHE A 198 -9.27 16.64 1.40
CA PHE A 198 -9.90 17.86 0.94
C PHE A 198 -11.29 17.59 0.36
N LEU A 199 -11.43 16.55 -0.47
CA LEU A 199 -12.70 16.13 -1.04
C LEU A 199 -13.72 15.81 0.08
N LEU A 200 -13.34 15.02 1.08
CA LEU A 200 -14.22 14.71 2.21
C LEU A 200 -14.61 15.96 3.00
N LYS A 201 -13.67 16.89 3.23
CA LYS A 201 -13.98 18.19 3.86
C LYS A 201 -14.99 18.99 3.04
N TYR A 202 -14.77 19.09 1.74
CA TYR A 202 -15.63 19.81 0.82
C TYR A 202 -17.06 19.23 0.79
N LEU A 203 -17.19 17.91 0.63
CA LEU A 203 -18.48 17.23 0.61
C LEU A 203 -19.21 17.34 1.97
N THR A 204 -18.48 17.35 3.08
CA THR A 204 -19.06 17.62 4.41
C THR A 204 -19.60 19.05 4.51
N LYS A 205 -18.84 20.04 4.02
CA LYS A 205 -19.27 21.45 4.00
C LYS A 205 -20.53 21.66 3.15
N LYS A 206 -20.69 20.88 2.09
CA LYS A 206 -21.88 20.90 1.22
C LYS A 206 -23.08 20.11 1.77
N ASN A 207 -22.99 19.59 2.99
CA ASN A 207 -24.01 18.72 3.61
C ASN A 207 -24.34 17.45 2.79
N ILE A 208 -23.45 17.07 1.87
CA ILE A 208 -23.54 15.80 1.13
C ILE A 208 -23.09 14.66 2.06
N LEU A 209 -22.08 14.90 2.89
CA LEU A 209 -21.70 13.99 3.97
C LEU A 209 -22.35 14.40 5.31
N PRO A 210 -22.75 13.43 6.16
CA PRO A 210 -23.29 13.73 7.48
C PRO A 210 -22.28 14.52 8.32
N SER A 211 -22.74 15.59 8.99
CA SER A 211 -21.91 16.47 9.82
C SER A 211 -21.16 15.72 10.94
N GLY A 212 -19.92 16.10 11.22
CA GLY A 212 -19.09 15.56 12.31
C GLY A 212 -18.01 14.54 11.90
N LEU A 213 -17.35 14.73 10.77
CA LEU A 213 -16.01 14.16 10.54
C LEU A 213 -14.99 15.10 11.19
N ARG A 214 -14.24 14.63 12.19
CA ARG A 214 -13.13 15.40 12.77
C ARG A 214 -11.85 15.07 12.01
N PHE A 215 -11.21 16.11 11.49
CA PHE A 215 -9.92 16.02 10.81
C PHE A 215 -8.86 16.50 11.81
N GLU A 216 -8.01 15.63 12.32
CA GLU A 216 -6.81 16.04 13.06
C GLU A 216 -5.67 16.41 12.10
N LYS A 217 -4.61 17.04 12.62
CA LYS A 217 -3.46 17.52 11.83
C LYS A 217 -2.78 16.43 10.98
N THR A 218 -2.88 15.17 11.37
CA THR A 218 -2.32 13.99 10.66
C THR A 218 -3.38 13.13 9.95
N GLY A 219 -4.63 13.61 9.96
CA GLY A 219 -5.75 13.16 9.14
C GLY A 219 -6.96 12.60 9.91
N LEU A 220 -7.78 11.80 9.24
CA LEU A 220 -9.13 11.48 9.70
C LEU A 220 -9.12 10.42 10.80
N ILE A 221 -9.47 10.82 12.02
CA ILE A 221 -9.88 9.88 13.07
C ILE A 221 -11.39 9.95 13.14
N ILE A 222 -12.06 8.83 12.84
CA ILE A 222 -13.47 8.67 13.18
C ILE A 222 -13.50 8.58 14.70
N SER A 223 -13.81 9.69 15.39
CA SER A 223 -13.88 9.69 16.85
C SER A 223 -14.92 8.67 17.30
N ARG A 224 -14.59 7.97 18.39
CA ARG A 224 -15.58 7.25 19.17
C ARG A 224 -16.72 8.18 19.59
#